data_AF-A0A948HZM7-F1
#
_entry.id   AF-A0A948HZM7-F1
#
_cell.length_a   1.000
_cell.length_b   1.000
_cell.length_c   1.000
_cell.angle_alpha   90.00
_cell.angle_beta   90.00
_cell.angle_gamma   90.00
#
_symmetry.space_group_name_H-M   'P 1'
#
loop_
_entity.id
_entity.type
_entity.pdbx_description
1 polymer ?
#
loop_
_entity_poly.entity_id
_entity_poly.type
_entity_poly.pdbx_seq_one_letter_code
_entity_poly.pdbx_strand_id
1 'polypeptide(L)'
;LGDFVFAGTKKMGSLADEYDLPVNRQQRDLTVGQLLANLLPNSPSIGDRVAIGTVELVIRAIQDEQITEVGLVLEPGKLHLLPPGLSGRLATLVARLRRRPVTVDGNDRADEPPVPPRPGLLQRLRTALLRQ
;
A
#
# COMPACT_ATOMS: atom_id res chain seq x y z
N LEU A 1 3.11 -8.50 4.64
CA LEU A 1 1.98 -9.44 4.63
C LEU A 1 0.76 -8.69 5.16
N GLY A 2 -0.37 -8.72 4.46
CA GLY A 2 -1.66 -8.43 5.10
C GLY A 2 -2.17 -9.65 5.83
N ASP A 3 -2.90 -9.43 6.91
CA ASP A 3 -3.37 -10.49 7.81
C ASP A 3 -4.44 -11.36 7.16
N PHE A 4 -5.19 -10.80 6.21
CA PHE A 4 -6.24 -11.50 5.47
C PHE A 4 -6.11 -11.29 3.96
N VAL A 5 -6.61 -12.24 3.17
CA VAL A 5 -6.64 -12.20 1.70
C VAL A 5 -8.05 -12.50 1.22
N PHE A 6 -8.54 -11.70 0.28
CA PHE A 6 -9.85 -11.83 -0.33
C PHE A 6 -9.74 -11.84 -1.84
N ALA A 7 -10.68 -12.54 -2.49
CA ALA A 7 -10.90 -12.41 -3.91
C ALA A 7 -11.34 -10.98 -4.24
N GLY A 8 -10.79 -10.39 -5.30
CA GLY A 8 -11.18 -9.06 -5.77
C GLY A 8 -12.64 -8.97 -6.19
N THR A 9 -13.28 -10.12 -6.50
CA THR A 9 -14.71 -10.24 -6.81
C THR A 9 -15.61 -10.24 -5.56
N LYS A 10 -15.07 -10.33 -4.34
CA LYS A 10 -15.86 -10.23 -3.09
C LYS A 10 -16.58 -8.88 -3.06
N LYS A 11 -17.81 -8.85 -2.58
CA LYS A 11 -18.58 -7.60 -2.43
C LYS A 11 -18.03 -6.77 -1.29
N MET A 12 -17.94 -5.45 -1.51
CA MET A 12 -17.48 -4.53 -0.48
C MET A 12 -18.44 -4.48 0.70
N GLY A 13 -19.75 -4.59 0.46
CA GLY A 13 -20.76 -4.66 1.53
C GLY A 13 -20.47 -5.76 2.55
N SER A 14 -20.09 -6.95 2.09
CA SER A 14 -19.75 -8.07 2.98
C SER A 14 -18.51 -7.77 3.83
N LEU A 15 -17.46 -7.17 3.25
CA LEU A 15 -16.29 -6.76 4.03
C LEU A 15 -16.61 -5.62 5.00
N ALA A 16 -17.50 -4.72 4.60
CA ALA A 16 -17.91 -3.61 5.44
C ALA A 16 -18.70 -4.07 6.66
N ASP A 17 -19.56 -5.07 6.51
CA ASP A 17 -20.28 -5.65 7.64
C ASP A 17 -19.35 -6.50 8.54
N GLU A 18 -18.38 -7.20 7.95
CA GLU A 18 -17.44 -8.08 8.67
C GLU A 18 -16.38 -7.31 9.47
N TYR A 19 -15.92 -6.17 8.93
CA TYR A 19 -14.83 -5.37 9.51
C TYR A 19 -15.26 -3.94 9.92
N ASP A 20 -16.56 -3.68 9.97
CA ASP A 20 -17.17 -2.38 10.31
C ASP A 20 -16.59 -1.20 9.51
N LEU A 21 -16.47 -1.38 8.19
CA LEU A 21 -15.81 -0.40 7.32
C LEU A 21 -16.76 0.73 6.92
N PRO A 22 -16.31 2.00 6.98
CA PRO A 22 -17.12 3.14 6.62
C PRO A 22 -17.20 3.29 5.10
N VAL A 23 -18.16 2.60 4.48
CA VAL A 23 -18.46 2.70 3.04
C VAL A 23 -19.90 3.14 2.80
N ASN A 24 -20.11 3.93 1.76
CA ASN A 24 -21.45 4.38 1.38
C ASN A 24 -22.23 3.27 0.61
N ARG A 25 -23.53 3.45 0.38
CA ARG A 25 -24.36 2.44 -0.31
C ARG A 25 -23.84 2.11 -1.72
N GLN A 26 -23.43 3.10 -2.50
CA GLN A 26 -22.94 2.87 -3.86
C GLN A 26 -21.66 2.03 -3.84
N GLN A 27 -20.77 2.26 -2.86
CA GLN A 27 -19.56 1.49 -2.68
C GLN A 27 -19.84 0.07 -2.20
N ARG A 28 -20.86 -0.14 -1.35
CA ARG A 28 -21.26 -1.49 -0.88
C ARG A 28 -21.64 -2.42 -2.02
N ASP A 29 -22.24 -1.89 -3.09
CA ASP A 29 -22.66 -2.65 -4.26
C ASP A 29 -21.48 -3.04 -5.17
N LEU A 30 -20.32 -2.39 -5.02
CA LEU A 30 -19.13 -2.70 -5.80
C LEU A 30 -18.42 -3.95 -5.27
N THR A 31 -17.64 -4.58 -6.14
CA THR A 31 -16.61 -5.52 -5.69
C THR A 31 -15.42 -4.77 -5.13
N VAL A 32 -14.63 -5.43 -4.28
CA VAL A 32 -13.42 -4.82 -3.69
C VAL A 32 -12.45 -4.38 -4.79
N GLY A 33 -12.26 -5.20 -5.83
CA GLY A 33 -11.41 -4.85 -6.97
C GLY A 33 -11.91 -3.61 -7.72
N GLN A 34 -13.22 -3.55 -8.02
CA GLN A 34 -13.80 -2.38 -8.68
C GLN A 34 -13.69 -1.11 -7.84
N LEU A 35 -13.92 -1.20 -6.53
CA LEU A 35 -13.78 -0.06 -5.64
C LEU A 35 -12.33 0.45 -5.64
N LEU A 36 -11.35 -0.45 -5.54
CA LEU A 36 -9.93 -0.06 -5.56
C LEU A 36 -9.53 0.58 -6.90
N ALA A 37 -9.97 0.01 -8.02
CA ALA A 37 -9.74 0.58 -9.35
C ALA A 37 -10.34 1.99 -9.49
N ASN A 38 -11.52 2.25 -8.90
CA ASN A 38 -12.16 3.56 -8.93
C ASN A 38 -11.48 4.60 -8.02
N LEU A 39 -10.87 4.16 -6.93
CA LEU A 39 -10.20 5.05 -5.96
C LEU A 39 -8.78 5.42 -6.38
N LEU A 40 -8.12 4.57 -7.18
CA LEU A 40 -6.77 4.81 -7.67
C LEU A 40 -6.83 5.71 -8.92
N PRO A 41 -6.06 6.82 -8.97
CA PRO A 41 -6.10 7.76 -10.10
C PRO A 41 -5.38 7.24 -11.35
N ASN A 42 -4.61 6.16 -11.24
CA ASN A 42 -3.85 5.53 -12.32
C ASN A 42 -4.26 4.06 -12.44
N SER A 43 -3.73 3.37 -13.47
CA SER A 43 -3.93 1.93 -13.60
C SER A 43 -3.49 1.19 -12.32
N PRO A 44 -4.35 0.33 -11.76
CA PRO A 44 -4.06 -0.37 -10.51
C PRO A 44 -2.80 -1.23 -10.66
N SER A 45 -1.92 -1.16 -9.66
CA SER A 45 -0.68 -1.94 -9.62
C SER A 45 -0.60 -2.83 -8.40
N ILE A 46 0.11 -3.95 -8.51
CA ILE A 46 0.36 -4.85 -7.38
C ILE A 46 1.17 -4.08 -6.33
N GLY A 47 0.73 -4.16 -5.07
CA GLY A 47 1.32 -3.45 -3.93
C GLY A 47 0.67 -2.12 -3.60
N ASP A 48 -0.21 -1.60 -4.46
CA ASP A 48 -0.97 -0.38 -4.18
C ASP A 48 -1.86 -0.56 -2.95
N ARG A 49 -1.98 0.52 -2.17
CA ARG A 49 -2.67 0.52 -0.88
C ARG A 49 -3.72 1.61 -0.81
N VAL A 50 -4.88 1.26 -0.26
CA VAL A 50 -6.00 2.17 -0.03
C VAL A 50 -6.49 2.01 1.40
N ALA A 51 -6.42 3.08 2.19
CA ALA A 51 -6.94 3.11 3.55
C ALA A 51 -8.45 3.37 3.54
N ILE A 52 -9.22 2.53 4.25
CA ILE A 52 -10.67 2.68 4.43
C ILE A 52 -10.97 2.52 5.92
N GLY A 53 -11.35 3.61 6.58
CA GLY A 53 -11.59 3.61 8.02
C GLY A 53 -10.36 3.23 8.82
N THR A 54 -10.41 2.06 9.46
CA THR A 54 -9.36 1.52 10.35
C THR A 54 -8.48 0.46 9.69
N VAL A 55 -8.71 0.15 8.41
CA VAL A 55 -7.97 -0.90 7.70
C VAL A 55 -7.30 -0.36 6.43
N GLU A 56 -6.24 -1.04 5.99
CA GLU A 56 -5.65 -0.83 4.66
C GLU A 56 -5.95 -2.03 3.76
N LEU A 57 -6.50 -1.76 2.58
CA LEU A 57 -6.62 -2.73 1.50
C LEU A 57 -5.39 -2.63 0.60
N VAL A 58 -4.78 -3.76 0.25
CA VAL A 58 -3.56 -3.85 -0.54
C VAL A 58 -3.76 -4.76 -1.73
N ILE A 59 -3.49 -4.30 -2.94
CA ILE A 59 -3.58 -5.15 -4.13
C ILE A 59 -2.45 -6.18 -4.12
N ARG A 60 -2.78 -7.46 -4.23
CA ARG A 60 -1.80 -8.57 -4.22
C ARG A 60 -1.61 -9.21 -5.58
N ALA A 61 -2.69 -9.34 -6.35
CA ALA A 61 -2.64 -9.93 -7.68
C ALA A 61 -3.60 -9.21 -8.62
N ILE A 62 -3.15 -9.09 -9.87
CA ILE A 62 -3.92 -8.58 -11.00
C ILE A 62 -3.76 -9.61 -12.13
N GLN A 63 -4.86 -9.97 -12.77
CA GLN A 63 -4.89 -10.81 -13.97
C GLN A 63 -5.88 -10.20 -14.96
N ASP A 64 -5.53 -10.15 -16.24
CA ASP A 64 -6.38 -9.60 -17.30
C ASP A 64 -6.94 -8.20 -16.97
N GLU A 65 -6.07 -7.33 -16.42
CA GLU A 65 -6.41 -5.96 -15.96
C GLU A 65 -7.46 -5.90 -14.84
N GLN A 66 -7.82 -7.04 -14.24
CA GLN A 66 -8.72 -7.15 -13.10
C GLN A 66 -7.94 -7.49 -11.83
N ILE A 67 -8.25 -6.78 -10.74
CA ILE A 67 -7.71 -7.12 -9.43
C ILE A 67 -8.34 -8.42 -8.97
N THR A 68 -7.54 -9.48 -8.83
CA THR A 68 -8.00 -10.82 -8.46
C THR A 68 -7.80 -11.13 -6.99
N GLU A 69 -6.77 -10.55 -6.36
CA GLU A 69 -6.52 -10.73 -4.93
C GLU A 69 -6.21 -9.41 -4.22
N VAL A 70 -6.84 -9.24 -3.06
CA VAL A 70 -6.70 -8.07 -2.19
C VAL A 70 -6.38 -8.53 -0.79
N GLY A 71 -5.31 -8.02 -0.22
CA GLY A 71 -4.98 -8.16 1.19
C GLY A 71 -5.67 -7.11 2.04
N LEU A 72 -6.08 -7.47 3.25
CA LEU A 72 -6.51 -6.54 4.29
C LEU A 72 -5.46 -6.54 5.39
N VAL A 73 -5.03 -5.34 5.79
CA VAL A 73 -4.11 -5.10 6.90
C VAL A 73 -4.90 -4.33 7.96
N LEU A 74 -4.96 -4.87 9.17
CA LEU A 74 -5.51 -4.15 10.31
C LEU A 74 -4.40 -3.26 10.85
N GLU A 75 -4.61 -1.94 10.97
CA GLU A 75 -3.67 -1.09 11.70
C GLU A 75 -3.98 -1.22 13.20
N PRO A 76 -3.11 -1.82 14.02
CA PRO A 76 -3.30 -1.83 15.45
C PRO A 76 -3.04 -0.41 16.01
N GLY A 77 -4.12 0.32 16.27
CA GLY A 77 -4.09 1.46 17.17
C GLY A 77 -3.74 2.80 16.52
N LYS A 78 -4.76 3.46 15.97
CA LYS A 78 -4.91 4.90 16.17
C LYS A 78 -6.23 5.12 16.87
N LEU A 79 -6.15 5.37 18.18
CA LEU A 79 -7.28 5.85 18.99
C LEU A 79 -7.93 7.01 18.23
N HIS A 80 -9.18 6.83 17.78
CA HIS A 80 -10.04 7.94 17.38
C HIS A 80 -10.41 8.73 18.65
N LEU A 81 -9.49 9.60 19.10
CA LEU A 81 -9.71 10.54 20.20
C LEU A 81 -10.30 11.88 19.73
N LEU A 82 -10.80 11.96 18.49
CA LEU A 82 -11.37 13.19 17.95
C LEU A 82 -12.88 13.01 17.76
N PRO A 83 -13.74 13.85 18.39
CA PRO A 83 -15.19 13.73 18.30
C PRO A 83 -15.69 14.00 16.87
N PRO A 84 -16.81 13.38 16.46
CA PRO A 84 -17.41 13.54 15.13
C PRO A 84 -17.94 14.98 14.99
N GLY A 85 -17.14 15.87 14.40
CA GLY A 85 -17.53 17.27 14.20
C GLY A 85 -16.43 18.22 13.71
N LEU A 86 -15.14 17.84 13.76
CA LEU A 86 -14.02 18.73 13.39
C LEU A 86 -13.23 18.30 12.13
N SER A 87 -13.64 17.24 11.44
CA SER A 87 -12.94 16.71 10.24
C SER A 87 -13.18 17.54 8.96
N GLY A 88 -14.09 18.52 9.00
CA GLY A 88 -14.59 19.21 7.80
C GLY A 88 -13.62 20.17 7.11
N ARG A 89 -12.43 20.49 7.66
CA ARG A 89 -11.53 21.49 7.05
C ARG A 89 -10.02 21.19 7.07
N LEU A 90 -9.57 20.04 7.59
CA LEU A 90 -8.12 19.70 7.68
C LEU A 90 -7.68 18.46 6.88
N ALA A 91 -8.51 17.93 5.98
CA ALA A 91 -8.15 16.75 5.17
C ALA A 91 -7.26 17.06 3.94
N THR A 92 -6.79 18.31 3.75
CA THR A 92 -6.09 18.73 2.53
C THR A 92 -4.56 18.60 2.56
N LEU A 93 -3.93 18.16 3.66
CA LEU A 93 -2.46 18.18 3.78
C LEU A 93 -1.74 16.82 3.82
N VAL A 94 -2.44 15.68 3.90
CA VAL A 94 -1.78 14.35 4.01
C VAL A 94 -1.70 13.61 2.65
N ALA A 95 -1.97 14.30 1.54
CA ALA A 95 -1.96 13.71 0.20
C ALA A 95 -0.57 13.58 -0.47
N ARG A 96 0.55 13.87 0.24
CA ARG A 96 1.81 14.19 -0.48
C ARG A 96 3.07 13.38 -0.18
N LEU A 97 3.09 12.40 0.73
CA LEU A 97 4.39 11.86 1.18
C LEU A 97 4.57 10.34 1.26
N ARG A 98 3.72 9.51 0.63
CA ARG A 98 3.99 8.06 0.53
C ARG A 98 3.77 7.45 -0.86
N ARG A 99 4.00 8.23 -1.92
CA ARG A 99 4.34 7.63 -3.22
C ARG A 99 5.75 7.03 -3.10
N ARG A 100 5.86 5.76 -2.71
CA ARG A 100 7.06 4.98 -3.05
C ARG A 100 6.90 4.55 -4.51
N PRO A 101 7.90 4.79 -5.37
CA PRO A 101 7.87 4.27 -6.74
C PRO A 101 7.79 2.75 -6.67
N VAL A 102 6.76 2.19 -7.32
CA VAL A 102 6.66 0.77 -7.62
C VAL A 102 7.66 0.50 -8.73
N THR A 103 8.78 -0.15 -8.40
CA THR A 103 9.64 -0.78 -9.41
C THR A 103 8.95 -2.09 -9.81
N VAL A 104 8.40 -2.12 -11.01
CA VAL A 104 7.99 -3.35 -11.69
C VAL A 104 9.23 -3.85 -12.46
N ASP A 105 10.01 -4.75 -11.86
CA ASP A 105 10.88 -5.63 -12.65
C ASP A 105 10.00 -6.76 -13.18
N GLY A 106 9.40 -6.51 -14.34
CA GLY A 106 8.75 -7.54 -15.13
C GLY A 106 9.81 -8.24 -15.95
N ASN A 107 9.95 -9.56 -15.76
CA ASN A 107 10.98 -10.45 -16.37
C ASN A 107 12.36 -10.28 -15.70
N ASP A 108 13.10 -11.32 -15.30
CA ASP A 108 13.65 -12.34 -16.19
C ASP A 108 13.88 -13.68 -15.48
N ARG A 109 13.39 -14.76 -16.10
CA ARG A 109 14.12 -16.03 -16.09
C ARG A 109 15.32 -15.86 -17.03
N ALA A 110 16.54 -15.71 -16.51
CA ALA A 110 17.78 -16.14 -17.17
C ALA A 110 19.02 -15.91 -16.27
N ASP A 111 19.70 -17.01 -15.95
CA ASP A 111 21.16 -17.18 -15.97
C ASP A 111 22.04 -15.90 -16.00
N GLU A 112 22.56 -15.43 -14.86
CA GLU A 112 23.82 -14.65 -14.84
C GLU A 112 24.54 -14.80 -13.47
N PRO A 113 25.83 -15.17 -13.43
CA PRO A 113 26.57 -15.35 -12.17
C PRO A 113 26.99 -14.01 -11.52
N PRO A 114 27.17 -13.97 -10.19
CA PRO A 114 27.41 -12.72 -9.46
C PRO A 114 28.81 -12.14 -9.76
N VAL A 115 28.83 -10.92 -10.29
CA VAL A 115 30.05 -10.08 -10.45
C VAL A 115 30.47 -9.54 -9.08
N PRO A 116 31.75 -9.64 -8.66
CA PRO A 116 32.20 -9.12 -7.37
C PRO A 116 32.27 -7.57 -7.36
N PRO A 117 31.94 -6.91 -6.23
CA PRO A 117 31.96 -5.45 -6.14
C PRO A 117 33.38 -4.88 -6.08
N ARG A 118 33.64 -3.84 -6.86
CA ARG A 118 34.85 -3.01 -6.77
C ARG A 118 34.80 -2.14 -5.50
N PRO A 119 35.86 -2.08 -4.68
CA PRO A 119 35.88 -1.24 -3.50
C PRO A 119 36.33 0.18 -3.86
N GLY A 120 35.56 1.18 -3.42
CA GLY A 120 36.10 2.54 -3.33
C GLY A 120 35.04 3.63 -3.31
N LEU A 121 34.72 4.15 -2.11
CA LEU A 121 34.46 5.59 -1.92
C LEU A 121 34.24 6.07 -0.47
N LEU A 122 34.50 5.28 0.57
CA LEU A 122 34.35 5.75 1.96
C LEU A 122 35.55 5.45 2.86
N GLN A 123 36.69 6.08 2.59
CA GLN A 123 37.72 6.27 3.62
C GLN A 123 38.57 7.53 3.33
N ARG A 124 37.89 8.65 3.09
CA ARG A 124 38.46 9.96 3.37
C ARG A 124 37.84 10.43 4.69
N LEU A 125 38.72 10.90 5.57
CA LEU A 125 38.46 11.57 6.86
C LEU A 125 38.36 10.67 8.09
N ARG A 126 39.51 10.19 8.56
CA ARG A 126 39.82 10.31 10.00
C ARG A 126 41.26 10.75 10.20
N THR A 127 41.38 12.07 10.26
CA THR A 127 42.52 12.83 10.75
C THR A 127 42.86 12.46 12.20
N ALA A 128 44.17 12.38 12.44
CA ALA A 128 44.88 12.80 13.64
C ALA A 128 44.46 12.20 15.00
N LEU A 129 45.26 11.25 15.50
CA LEU A 129 45.83 11.25 16.86
C LEU A 129 46.60 9.94 17.09
N LEU A 130 47.91 9.98 16.85
CA LEU A 130 48.97 9.44 17.72
C LEU A 130 50.29 9.67 16.99
N ARG A 131 50.76 10.90 17.18
CA ARG A 131 52.11 11.35 16.92
C ARG A 131 53.06 10.55 17.82
N GLN A 132 54.20 10.21 17.24
CA GLN A 132 55.45 9.92 17.94
C GLN A 132 55.76 10.96 19.02
#